data_AF-A0A7G5BZ78-F1
#
_entry.id   AF-A0A7G5BZ78-F1
#
_cell.length_a   1.000
_cell.length_b   1.000
_cell.length_c   1.000
_cell.angle_alpha   90.00
_cell.angle_beta   90.00
_cell.angle_gamma   90.00
#
_symmetry.space_group_name_H-M   'P 1'
#
loop_
_entity.id
_entity.type
_entity.pdbx_description
1 polymer ?
#
loop_
_entity_poly.entity_id
_entity_poly.type
_entity_poly.pdbx_seq_one_letter_code
_entity_poly.pdbx_strand_id
1 'polypeptide(L)'
;MKQILLITDGGSNVGESPVIAAAQAYAEGITVNVAGVIDEGTIGEYGAAEIAEIARAGGGISQIVTSRQLSRTVQMMTRQTVAGSIRQAVNQELRQLFGVDNVGALPPPKRAEVVKVMEDMEETMSLSVALLIDASASMKPKLHAVEDAIRELILSLQARTGKSQVSVFHFPGGSQHDYCVMDAGWTSNAAKVGSLFGRIRMRGTTPTGPALLQVVDFIRETCGKISKTELVETPSQVTRGDSNEVRSDYVV
;
A
#
# COMPACT_ATOMS: atom_id res chain seq x y z
N MET A 1 1.10 7.36 -0.53
CA MET A 1 0.39 6.14 -0.99
C MET A 1 0.35 5.11 0.12
N LYS A 2 -0.73 4.34 0.21
CA LYS A 2 -0.98 3.33 1.24
C LYS A 2 -1.28 2.00 0.56
N GLN A 3 -0.58 0.94 0.94
CA GLN A 3 -0.77 -0.38 0.36
C GLN A 3 -0.84 -1.44 1.46
N ILE A 4 -1.67 -2.45 1.24
CA ILE A 4 -1.61 -3.73 1.94
C ILE A 4 -1.07 -4.76 0.95
N LEU A 5 -0.09 -5.54 1.38
CA LEU A 5 0.38 -6.70 0.63
C LEU A 5 0.08 -7.96 1.46
N LEU A 6 -0.94 -8.69 1.02
CA LEU A 6 -1.35 -9.96 1.59
C LEU A 6 -0.47 -11.08 1.01
N ILE A 7 0.16 -11.87 1.88
CA ILE A 7 0.91 -13.06 1.50
C ILE A 7 0.19 -14.27 2.10
N THR A 8 -0.38 -15.12 1.25
CA THR A 8 -1.20 -16.26 1.66
C THR A 8 -1.05 -17.41 0.68
N ASP A 9 -1.42 -18.61 1.06
CA ASP A 9 -1.61 -19.72 0.13
C ASP A 9 -3.09 -19.99 -0.20
N GLY A 10 -3.99 -19.10 0.23
CA GLY A 10 -5.43 -19.10 -0.05
C GLY A 10 -6.26 -19.88 0.97
N GLY A 11 -7.56 -19.95 0.72
CA GLY A 11 -8.48 -20.77 1.52
C GLY A 11 -8.99 -20.08 2.76
N SER A 12 -9.41 -18.80 2.65
CA SER A 12 -10.11 -18.16 3.75
C SER A 12 -11.36 -18.98 4.11
N ASN A 13 -11.47 -19.33 5.38
CA ASN A 13 -12.44 -20.32 5.85
C ASN A 13 -13.21 -19.88 7.11
N VAL A 14 -12.91 -18.69 7.64
CA VAL A 14 -13.50 -18.16 8.87
C VAL A 14 -13.71 -16.65 8.74
N GLY A 15 -14.88 -16.17 9.17
CA GLY A 15 -15.17 -14.75 9.32
C GLY A 15 -15.73 -14.09 8.05
N GLU A 16 -15.60 -12.76 8.00
CA GLU A 16 -16.07 -11.94 6.88
C GLU A 16 -15.30 -12.23 5.59
N SER A 17 -15.94 -12.01 4.45
CA SER A 17 -15.33 -12.22 3.13
C SER A 17 -14.10 -11.32 2.92
N PRO A 18 -12.93 -11.89 2.55
CA PRO A 18 -11.75 -11.09 2.27
C PRO A 18 -11.90 -10.18 1.05
N VAL A 19 -12.79 -10.52 0.11
CA VAL A 19 -13.11 -9.68 -1.05
C VAL A 19 -13.84 -8.40 -0.62
N ILE A 20 -14.77 -8.51 0.33
CA ILE A 20 -15.51 -7.35 0.87
C ILE A 20 -14.54 -6.45 1.65
N ALA A 21 -13.71 -7.03 2.51
CA ALA A 21 -12.69 -6.30 3.26
C ALA A 21 -11.71 -5.55 2.33
N ALA A 22 -11.27 -6.18 1.24
CA ALA A 22 -10.41 -5.53 0.26
C ALA A 22 -11.11 -4.39 -0.50
N ALA A 23 -12.38 -4.56 -0.87
CA ALA A 23 -13.18 -3.49 -1.47
C ALA A 23 -13.30 -2.28 -0.54
N GLN A 24 -13.49 -2.51 0.77
CA GLN A 24 -13.51 -1.45 1.76
C GLN A 24 -12.15 -0.74 1.85
N ALA A 25 -11.05 -1.48 1.91
CA ALA A 25 -9.70 -0.91 1.90
C ALA A 25 -9.49 0.03 0.68
N TYR A 26 -9.93 -0.41 -0.50
CA TYR A 26 -9.81 0.40 -1.72
C TYR A 26 -10.67 1.66 -1.70
N ALA A 27 -11.90 1.58 -1.17
CA ALA A 27 -12.75 2.75 -0.95
C ALA A 27 -12.11 3.80 -0.02
N GLU A 28 -11.23 3.35 0.86
CA GLU A 28 -10.40 4.16 1.76
C GLU A 28 -9.04 4.58 1.16
N GLY A 29 -8.81 4.35 -0.14
CA GLY A 29 -7.56 4.73 -0.80
C GLY A 29 -6.35 3.88 -0.38
N ILE A 30 -6.60 2.67 0.09
CA ILE A 30 -5.57 1.67 0.42
C ILE A 30 -5.63 0.58 -0.64
N THR A 31 -4.56 0.42 -1.42
CA THR A 31 -4.51 -0.63 -2.43
C THR A 31 -4.15 -1.98 -1.83
N VAL A 32 -4.87 -3.05 -2.16
CA VAL A 32 -4.57 -4.41 -1.68
C VAL A 32 -3.97 -5.25 -2.79
N ASN A 33 -2.71 -5.64 -2.62
CA ASN A 33 -2.01 -6.60 -3.47
C ASN A 33 -2.01 -7.98 -2.79
N VAL A 34 -2.02 -9.06 -3.58
CA VAL A 34 -2.05 -10.43 -3.03
C VAL A 34 -0.99 -11.32 -3.69
N ALA A 35 -0.03 -11.79 -2.90
CA ALA A 35 0.96 -12.78 -3.32
C ALA A 35 0.55 -14.17 -2.81
N GLY A 36 0.09 -15.01 -3.74
CA GLY A 36 -0.22 -16.42 -3.51
C GLY A 36 1.05 -17.27 -3.51
N VAL A 37 1.40 -17.91 -2.40
CA VAL A 37 2.64 -18.72 -2.31
C VAL A 37 2.34 -20.21 -2.45
N ILE A 38 2.89 -20.80 -3.52
CA ILE A 38 2.83 -22.25 -3.77
C ILE A 38 4.12 -22.95 -3.35
N ASP A 39 3.97 -24.18 -2.87
CA ASP A 39 5.08 -25.13 -2.80
C ASP A 39 5.20 -25.88 -4.14
N GLU A 40 6.03 -26.92 -4.23
CA GLU A 40 6.16 -27.79 -5.43
C GLU A 40 4.87 -28.53 -5.86
N GLY A 41 3.71 -28.17 -5.30
CA GLY A 41 2.37 -28.60 -5.69
C GLY A 41 1.48 -27.46 -6.18
N THR A 42 0.27 -27.79 -6.63
CA THR A 42 -0.70 -26.81 -7.14
C THR A 42 -1.46 -26.09 -6.02
N ILE A 43 -1.60 -24.76 -6.10
CA ILE A 43 -2.75 -24.07 -5.49
C ILE A 43 -4.01 -24.68 -6.11
N GLY A 44 -4.96 -25.11 -5.29
CA GLY A 44 -6.26 -25.53 -5.80
C GLY A 44 -6.93 -24.36 -6.54
N GLU A 45 -7.67 -24.64 -7.62
CA GLU A 45 -8.33 -23.62 -8.45
C GLU A 45 -9.13 -22.59 -7.64
N TYR A 46 -9.76 -23.04 -6.54
CA TYR A 46 -10.49 -22.19 -5.60
C TYR A 46 -9.62 -21.14 -4.89
N GLY A 47 -8.39 -21.48 -4.49
CA GLY A 47 -7.47 -20.54 -3.85
C GLY A 47 -6.95 -19.48 -4.84
N ALA A 48 -6.70 -19.87 -6.09
CA ALA A 48 -6.26 -18.95 -7.14
C ALA A 48 -7.35 -17.90 -7.47
N ALA A 49 -8.61 -18.34 -7.57
CA ALA A 49 -9.74 -17.46 -7.82
C ALA A 49 -9.95 -16.46 -6.68
N GLU A 50 -9.91 -16.93 -5.42
CA GLU A 50 -10.02 -16.06 -4.24
C GLU A 50 -8.92 -14.99 -4.22
N ILE A 51 -7.65 -15.39 -4.42
CA ILE A 51 -6.50 -14.48 -4.47
C ILE A 51 -6.69 -13.38 -5.53
N ALA A 52 -7.16 -13.75 -6.73
CA ALA A 52 -7.42 -12.81 -7.81
C ALA A 52 -8.58 -11.86 -7.49
N GLU A 53 -9.65 -12.36 -6.89
CA GLU A 53 -10.82 -11.56 -6.52
C GLU A 53 -10.50 -10.54 -5.43
N ILE A 54 -9.73 -10.92 -4.40
CA ILE A 54 -9.29 -10.02 -3.33
C ILE A 54 -8.47 -8.87 -3.92
N ALA A 55 -7.46 -9.16 -4.74
CA ALA A 55 -6.62 -8.12 -5.34
C ALA A 55 -7.44 -7.19 -6.25
N ARG A 56 -8.34 -7.76 -7.07
CA ARG A 56 -9.22 -6.99 -7.96
C ARG A 56 -10.14 -6.05 -7.17
N ALA A 57 -10.77 -6.55 -6.11
CA ALA A 57 -11.62 -5.74 -5.24
C ALA A 57 -10.82 -4.65 -4.50
N GLY A 58 -9.58 -4.96 -4.12
CA GLY A 58 -8.63 -4.05 -3.51
C GLY A 58 -7.94 -3.06 -4.45
N GLY A 59 -8.27 -3.07 -5.74
CA GLY A 59 -7.65 -2.22 -6.77
C GLY A 59 -6.15 -2.47 -6.99
N GLY A 60 -5.64 -3.62 -6.55
CA GLY A 60 -4.25 -4.03 -6.72
C GLY A 60 -4.09 -5.17 -7.71
N ILE A 61 -2.97 -5.88 -7.59
CA ILE A 61 -2.65 -7.03 -8.44
C ILE A 61 -2.39 -8.29 -7.61
N SER A 62 -2.71 -9.43 -8.20
CA SER A 62 -2.45 -10.75 -7.64
C SER A 62 -1.37 -11.48 -8.43
N GLN A 63 -0.50 -12.23 -7.77
CA GLN A 63 0.45 -13.13 -8.41
C GLN A 63 0.55 -14.44 -7.63
N ILE A 64 0.56 -15.56 -8.35
CA ILE A 64 0.82 -16.88 -7.79
C ILE A 64 2.28 -17.21 -8.06
N VAL A 65 3.05 -17.50 -7.00
CA VAL A 65 4.51 -17.61 -7.07
C VAL A 65 5.05 -18.71 -6.19
N THR A 66 6.18 -19.26 -6.62
CA THR A 66 6.96 -20.17 -5.78
C THR A 66 7.71 -19.39 -4.70
N SER A 67 8.05 -20.05 -3.59
CA SER A 67 8.88 -19.47 -2.52
C SER A 67 10.17 -18.82 -3.06
N ARG A 68 10.82 -19.40 -4.08
CA ARG A 68 12.04 -18.86 -4.70
C ARG A 68 11.81 -17.52 -5.44
N GLN A 69 10.61 -17.29 -5.96
CA GLN A 69 10.27 -16.09 -6.74
C GLN A 69 9.61 -14.99 -5.89
N LEU A 70 9.28 -15.31 -4.64
CA LEU A 70 8.46 -14.45 -3.78
C LEU A 70 9.04 -13.04 -3.63
N SER A 71 10.32 -12.93 -3.27
CA SER A 71 10.96 -11.62 -3.04
C SER A 71 10.88 -10.70 -4.26
N ARG A 72 11.32 -11.19 -5.42
CA ARG A 72 11.28 -10.44 -6.68
C ARG A 72 9.86 -10.01 -7.02
N THR A 73 8.89 -10.89 -6.78
CA THR A 73 7.49 -10.65 -7.12
C THR A 73 6.88 -9.59 -6.21
N VAL A 74 7.08 -9.70 -4.89
CA VAL A 74 6.62 -8.72 -3.90
C VAL A 74 7.14 -7.31 -4.22
N GLN A 75 8.42 -7.19 -4.57
CA GLN A 75 9.03 -5.92 -4.98
C GLN A 75 8.41 -5.39 -6.29
N MET A 76 8.28 -6.26 -7.29
CA MET A 76 7.69 -5.93 -8.58
C MET A 76 6.24 -5.45 -8.41
N MET A 77 5.45 -6.17 -7.61
CA MET A 77 4.06 -5.85 -7.38
C MET A 77 3.94 -4.48 -6.74
N THR A 78 4.70 -4.22 -5.66
CA THR A 78 4.71 -2.92 -4.97
C THR A 78 4.99 -1.77 -5.94
N ARG A 79 6.02 -1.91 -6.82
CA ARG A 79 6.37 -0.89 -7.82
C ARG A 79 5.28 -0.70 -8.88
N GLN A 80 4.74 -1.79 -9.43
CA GLN A 80 3.68 -1.71 -10.43
C GLN A 80 2.42 -1.03 -9.88
N THR A 81 2.05 -1.35 -8.64
CA THR A 81 0.87 -0.75 -8.00
C THR A 81 1.09 0.73 -7.69
N VAL A 82 2.32 1.13 -7.32
CA VAL A 82 2.69 2.54 -7.17
C VAL A 82 2.58 3.30 -8.50
N ALA A 83 3.23 2.79 -9.55
CA ALA A 83 3.20 3.38 -10.89
C ALA A 83 1.77 3.48 -11.45
N GLY A 84 0.98 2.42 -11.26
CA GLY A 84 -0.42 2.38 -11.65
C GLY A 84 -1.27 3.41 -10.91
N SER A 85 -1.07 3.56 -9.60
CA SER A 85 -1.79 4.55 -8.78
C SER A 85 -1.46 5.99 -9.21
N ILE A 86 -0.19 6.28 -9.48
CA ILE A 86 0.24 7.59 -9.98
C ILE A 86 -0.36 7.86 -11.35
N ARG A 87 -0.30 6.89 -12.27
CA ARG A 87 -0.92 7.01 -13.60
C ARG A 87 -2.42 7.26 -13.51
N GLN A 88 -3.12 6.59 -12.60
CA GLN A 88 -4.55 6.80 -12.38
C GLN A 88 -4.84 8.22 -11.88
N ALA A 89 -4.08 8.70 -10.89
CA ALA A 89 -4.22 10.06 -10.36
C ALA A 89 -3.94 11.12 -11.44
N VAL A 90 -2.85 10.98 -12.19
CA VAL A 90 -2.51 11.91 -13.28
C VAL A 90 -3.55 11.89 -14.39
N ASN A 91 -4.05 10.72 -14.79
CA ASN A 91 -5.14 10.64 -15.79
C ASN A 91 -6.42 11.32 -15.28
N GLN A 92 -6.73 11.21 -14.00
CA GLN A 92 -7.88 11.88 -13.40
C GLN A 92 -7.72 13.40 -13.44
N GLU A 93 -6.56 13.92 -13.08
CA GLU A 93 -6.25 15.36 -13.17
C GLU A 93 -6.31 15.87 -14.61
N LEU A 94 -5.74 15.12 -15.57
CA LEU A 94 -5.79 15.48 -17.00
C LEU A 94 -7.23 15.55 -17.54
N ARG A 95 -8.10 14.63 -17.11
CA ARG A 95 -9.53 14.67 -17.47
C ARG A 95 -10.23 15.87 -16.87
N GLN A 96 -10.00 16.13 -15.58
CA GLN A 96 -10.70 17.19 -14.86
C GLN A 96 -10.28 18.60 -15.31
N LEU A 97 -8.98 18.82 -15.54
CA LEU A 97 -8.44 20.14 -15.85
C LEU A 97 -8.36 20.44 -17.35
N PHE A 98 -8.12 19.41 -18.17
CA PHE A 98 -7.82 19.59 -19.59
C PHE A 98 -8.75 18.82 -20.55
N GLY A 99 -9.68 18.02 -20.03
CA GLY A 99 -10.58 17.20 -20.85
C GLY A 99 -9.86 16.11 -21.66
N VAL A 100 -8.65 15.73 -21.26
CA VAL A 100 -7.84 14.71 -21.96
C VAL A 100 -8.03 13.36 -21.28
N ASP A 101 -8.46 12.35 -22.04
CA ASP A 101 -8.82 11.03 -21.49
C ASP A 101 -7.67 10.31 -20.80
N ASN A 102 -6.45 10.41 -21.31
CA ASN A 102 -5.28 9.77 -20.73
C ASN A 102 -3.97 10.38 -21.26
N VAL A 103 -2.87 10.13 -20.54
CA VAL A 103 -1.51 10.54 -20.91
C VAL A 103 -1.13 10.11 -22.34
N GLY A 104 -1.64 8.98 -22.82
CA GLY A 104 -1.38 8.47 -24.17
C GLY A 104 -1.94 9.35 -25.30
N ALA A 105 -3.01 10.10 -25.03
CA ALA A 105 -3.64 11.02 -25.97
C ALA A 105 -2.89 12.36 -26.12
N LEU A 106 -1.90 12.63 -25.26
CA LEU A 106 -1.09 13.85 -25.36
C LEU A 106 -0.12 13.79 -26.55
N PRO A 107 0.19 14.95 -27.17
CA PRO A 107 1.26 15.04 -28.17
C PRO A 107 2.61 14.54 -27.62
N PRO A 108 3.50 13.95 -28.46
CA PRO A 108 4.73 13.32 -27.98
C PRO A 108 5.59 14.17 -27.04
N PRO A 109 5.81 15.49 -27.28
CA PRO A 109 6.60 16.32 -26.36
C PRO A 109 5.96 16.42 -24.97
N LYS A 110 4.67 16.74 -24.89
CA LYS A 110 3.93 16.87 -23.62
C LYS A 110 3.81 15.52 -22.90
N ARG A 111 3.64 14.44 -23.66
CA ARG A 111 3.61 13.09 -23.09
C ARG A 111 4.93 12.75 -22.40
N ALA A 112 6.07 13.10 -23.01
CA ALA A 112 7.38 12.87 -22.41
C ALA A 112 7.56 13.65 -21.10
N GLU A 113 7.12 14.92 -21.06
CA GLU A 113 7.14 15.73 -19.83
C GLU A 113 6.29 15.11 -18.72
N VAL A 114 5.06 14.69 -19.03
CA VAL A 114 4.16 14.07 -18.04
C VAL A 114 4.71 12.74 -17.54
N VAL A 115 5.27 11.89 -18.41
CA VAL A 115 5.91 10.63 -18.00
C VAL A 115 7.08 10.89 -17.06
N LYS A 116 7.92 11.90 -17.34
CA LYS A 116 9.02 12.27 -16.45
C LYS A 116 8.51 12.68 -15.05
N VAL A 117 7.47 13.52 -14.99
CA VAL A 117 6.86 13.90 -13.71
C VAL A 117 6.33 12.69 -12.95
N MET A 118 5.72 11.73 -13.67
CA MET A 118 5.26 10.49 -13.04
C MET A 118 6.41 9.66 -12.46
N GLU A 119 7.53 9.53 -13.17
CA GLU A 119 8.74 8.85 -12.67
C GLU A 119 9.30 9.54 -11.42
N ASP A 120 9.36 10.88 -11.42
CA ASP A 120 9.79 11.66 -10.26
C ASP A 120 8.84 11.45 -9.06
N MET A 121 7.54 11.35 -9.29
CA MET A 121 6.54 11.04 -8.26
C MET A 121 6.71 9.61 -7.71
N GLU A 122 6.99 8.62 -8.57
CA GLU A 122 7.25 7.25 -8.17
C GLU A 122 8.43 7.17 -7.19
N GLU A 123 9.45 8.01 -7.37
CA GLU A 123 10.65 8.01 -6.55
C GLU A 123 10.49 8.81 -5.24
N THR A 124 9.76 9.93 -5.27
CA THR A 124 9.73 10.91 -4.16
C THR A 124 8.51 10.79 -3.24
N MET A 125 7.40 10.21 -3.70
CA MET A 125 6.17 10.13 -2.88
C MET A 125 6.32 9.18 -1.69
N SER A 126 5.78 9.59 -0.54
CA SER A 126 5.72 8.75 0.66
C SER A 126 4.93 7.46 0.41
N LEU A 127 5.46 6.32 0.85
CA LEU A 127 4.84 5.01 0.72
C LEU A 127 4.77 4.30 2.08
N SER A 128 3.55 3.90 2.47
CA SER A 128 3.31 3.03 3.62
C SER A 128 2.83 1.67 3.11
N VAL A 129 3.56 0.59 3.40
CA VAL A 129 3.20 -0.79 3.04
C VAL A 129 2.94 -1.61 4.29
N ALA A 130 1.70 -2.05 4.51
CA ALA A 130 1.40 -3.03 5.55
C ALA A 130 1.47 -4.44 4.93
N LEU A 131 2.33 -5.28 5.47
CA LEU A 131 2.44 -6.68 5.12
C LEU A 131 1.51 -7.47 6.02
N LEU A 132 0.59 -8.23 5.42
CA LEU A 132 -0.31 -9.12 6.13
C LEU A 132 0.01 -10.56 5.73
N ILE A 133 0.51 -11.35 6.67
CA ILE A 133 1.12 -12.65 6.40
C ILE A 133 0.25 -13.75 6.97
N ASP A 134 -0.04 -14.73 6.12
CA ASP A 134 -0.69 -15.96 6.54
C ASP A 134 0.29 -16.84 7.32
N ALA A 135 -0.11 -17.19 8.54
CA ALA A 135 0.55 -18.09 9.47
C ALA A 135 -0.27 -19.37 9.67
N SER A 136 -1.01 -19.80 8.64
CA SER A 136 -1.64 -21.11 8.59
C SER A 136 -0.59 -22.23 8.62
N ALA A 137 -1.00 -23.44 9.00
CA ALA A 137 -0.10 -24.59 9.07
C ALA A 137 0.64 -24.88 7.74
N SER A 138 0.00 -24.62 6.59
CA SER A 138 0.57 -24.81 5.25
C SER A 138 1.62 -23.77 4.87
N MET A 139 1.70 -22.65 5.58
CA MET A 139 2.72 -21.62 5.39
C MET A 139 4.05 -21.95 6.06
N LYS A 140 4.11 -22.96 6.94
CA LYS A 140 5.32 -23.34 7.69
C LYS A 140 6.57 -23.56 6.83
N PRO A 141 6.54 -24.32 5.71
CA PRO A 141 7.72 -24.47 4.85
C PRO A 141 8.08 -23.18 4.09
N LYS A 142 7.13 -22.25 3.93
CA LYS A 142 7.26 -21.03 3.12
C LYS A 142 7.77 -19.83 3.92
N LEU A 143 7.66 -19.86 5.25
CA LEU A 143 7.98 -18.72 6.13
C LEU A 143 9.39 -18.15 5.94
N HIS A 144 10.41 -18.98 5.73
CA HIS A 144 11.77 -18.48 5.52
C HIS A 144 11.85 -17.60 4.26
N ALA A 145 11.20 -18.03 3.18
CA ALA A 145 11.15 -17.24 1.94
C ALA A 145 10.33 -15.95 2.11
N VAL A 146 9.28 -15.98 2.94
CA VAL A 146 8.50 -14.79 3.30
C VAL A 146 9.37 -13.80 4.08
N GLU A 147 10.14 -14.27 5.07
CA GLU A 147 11.05 -13.42 5.84
C GLU A 147 12.10 -12.75 4.95
N ASP A 148 12.75 -13.52 4.07
CA ASP A 148 13.73 -13.00 3.12
C ASP A 148 13.08 -11.96 2.18
N ALA A 149 11.89 -12.25 1.65
CA ALA A 149 11.15 -11.34 0.79
C ALA A 149 10.82 -10.00 1.46
N ILE A 150 10.47 -10.02 2.75
CA ILE A 150 10.17 -8.80 3.51
C ILE A 150 11.44 -8.00 3.76
N ARG A 151 12.54 -8.66 4.13
CA ARG A 151 13.83 -8.01 4.31
C ARG A 151 14.27 -7.32 3.03
N GLU A 152 14.23 -8.02 1.90
CA GLU A 152 14.60 -7.45 0.60
C GLU A 152 13.64 -6.34 0.15
N LEU A 153 12.33 -6.45 0.43
CA LEU A 153 11.38 -5.38 0.17
C LEU A 153 11.76 -4.10 0.93
N ILE A 154 12.04 -4.21 2.24
CA ILE A 154 12.41 -3.04 3.05
C ILE A 154 13.69 -2.40 2.50
N LEU A 155 14.71 -3.21 2.15
CA LEU A 155 15.94 -2.71 1.53
C LEU A 155 15.66 -2.03 0.19
N SER A 156 14.81 -2.60 -0.67
CA SER A 156 14.41 -1.95 -1.93
C SER A 156 13.65 -0.64 -1.70
N LEU A 157 12.87 -0.54 -0.62
CA LEU A 157 12.11 0.67 -0.30
C LEU A 157 12.98 1.76 0.31
N GLN A 158 14.05 1.40 1.03
CA GLN A 158 15.06 2.33 1.53
C GLN A 158 15.86 3.01 0.40
N ALA A 159 15.98 2.35 -0.76
CA ALA A 159 16.65 2.93 -1.92
C ALA A 159 15.88 4.10 -2.55
N ARG A 160 14.59 4.27 -2.20
CA ARG A 160 13.78 5.38 -2.68
C ARG A 160 14.10 6.67 -1.94
N THR A 161 14.06 7.78 -2.66
CA THR A 161 14.21 9.14 -2.13
C THR A 161 13.05 9.52 -1.20
N GLY A 162 11.83 9.11 -1.56
CA GLY A 162 10.63 9.32 -0.76
C GLY A 162 10.57 8.50 0.52
N LYS A 163 9.89 9.03 1.55
CA LYS A 163 9.75 8.34 2.84
C LYS A 163 8.96 7.03 2.66
N SER A 164 9.65 5.91 2.78
CA SER A 164 9.04 4.58 2.74
C SER A 164 9.08 3.93 4.12
N GLN A 165 7.95 3.34 4.53
CA GLN A 165 7.82 2.62 5.80
C GLN A 165 6.98 1.36 5.62
N VAL A 166 7.31 0.35 6.41
CA VAL A 166 6.68 -0.97 6.38
C VAL A 166 6.19 -1.34 7.77
N SER A 167 5.02 -1.95 7.84
CA SER A 167 4.49 -2.59 9.06
C SER A 167 4.24 -4.06 8.76
N VAL A 168 4.46 -4.95 9.72
CA VAL A 168 4.34 -6.40 9.55
C VAL A 168 3.29 -6.95 10.49
N PHE A 169 2.35 -7.70 9.94
CA PHE A 169 1.29 -8.39 10.65
C PHE A 169 1.26 -9.86 10.22
N HIS A 170 0.85 -10.74 11.13
CA HIS A 170 0.47 -12.10 10.78
C HIS A 170 -0.93 -12.45 11.27
N PHE A 171 -1.58 -13.39 10.60
CA PHE A 171 -2.86 -13.97 10.99
C PHE A 171 -2.81 -15.49 10.82
N PRO A 172 -3.55 -16.28 11.62
CA PRO A 172 -4.51 -15.86 12.65
C PRO A 172 -3.82 -15.34 13.91
N GLY A 173 -4.48 -14.42 14.60
CA GLY A 173 -4.03 -13.90 15.88
C GLY A 173 -4.36 -14.80 17.08
N GLY A 174 -4.12 -14.24 18.27
CA GLY A 174 -4.12 -14.98 19.53
C GLY A 174 -5.50 -15.25 20.13
N SER A 175 -6.46 -14.35 19.90
CA SER A 175 -7.74 -14.25 20.63
C SER A 175 -8.95 -14.20 19.68
N GLN A 176 -10.17 -14.25 20.21
CA GLN A 176 -11.42 -14.17 19.43
C GLN A 176 -11.64 -12.81 18.74
N HIS A 177 -10.98 -11.75 19.21
CA HIS A 177 -11.12 -10.39 18.68
C HIS A 177 -9.82 -9.84 18.06
N ASP A 178 -8.70 -10.55 18.21
CA ASP A 178 -7.43 -10.24 17.55
C ASP A 178 -7.22 -11.22 16.39
N TYR A 179 -7.74 -10.86 15.21
CA TYR A 179 -7.63 -11.68 14.02
C TYR A 179 -6.22 -11.68 13.43
N CYS A 180 -5.45 -10.62 13.66
CA CYS A 180 -4.02 -10.53 13.34
C CYS A 180 -3.19 -9.99 14.52
N VAL A 181 -1.89 -10.23 14.48
CA VAL A 181 -0.92 -9.73 15.44
C VAL A 181 0.06 -8.81 14.72
N MET A 182 0.33 -7.64 15.28
CA MET A 182 1.35 -6.73 14.78
C MET A 182 2.74 -7.18 15.27
N ASP A 183 3.54 -7.72 14.37
CA ASP A 183 4.90 -8.18 14.66
C ASP A 183 5.90 -7.01 14.69
N ALA A 184 5.70 -6.04 13.78
CA ALA A 184 6.46 -4.81 13.74
C ALA A 184 5.56 -3.66 13.28
N GLY A 185 5.51 -2.58 14.07
CA GLY A 185 4.92 -1.32 13.62
C GLY A 185 5.75 -0.64 12.54
N TRP A 186 5.29 0.53 12.08
CA TRP A 186 5.95 1.29 11.01
C TRP A 186 7.45 1.44 11.21
N THR A 187 8.21 0.88 10.28
CA THR A 187 9.67 0.94 10.28
C THR A 187 10.22 1.03 8.87
N SER A 188 11.34 1.72 8.73
CA SER A 188 12.17 1.68 7.54
C SER A 188 13.40 0.79 7.73
N ASN A 189 13.56 0.11 8.87
CA ASN A 189 14.79 -0.63 9.20
C ASN A 189 14.59 -2.15 9.05
N ALA A 190 15.23 -2.74 8.04
CA ALA A 190 15.19 -4.18 7.75
C ALA A 190 15.71 -5.06 8.90
N ALA A 191 16.64 -4.56 9.73
CA ALA A 191 17.18 -5.32 10.86
C ALA A 191 16.13 -5.62 11.95
N LYS A 192 15.05 -4.84 12.04
CA LYS A 192 13.98 -5.05 13.01
C LYS A 192 13.05 -6.23 12.67
N VAL A 193 13.14 -6.77 11.45
CA VAL A 193 12.27 -7.85 10.97
C VAL A 193 12.86 -9.25 11.19
N GLY A 194 14.19 -9.37 11.31
CA GLY A 194 14.89 -10.66 11.31
C GLY A 194 14.66 -11.58 12.52
N SER A 195 13.84 -11.18 13.49
CA SER A 195 13.48 -12.00 14.67
C SER A 195 11.98 -12.20 14.84
N LEU A 196 11.18 -11.78 13.84
CA LEU A 196 9.72 -11.82 13.92
C LEU A 196 9.18 -13.25 13.77
N PHE A 197 9.73 -14.04 12.84
CA PHE A 197 9.15 -15.33 12.44
C PHE A 197 9.46 -16.50 13.38
N GLY A 198 10.52 -16.42 14.19
CA GLY A 198 10.83 -17.45 15.20
C GLY A 198 9.79 -17.58 16.32
N ARG A 199 8.86 -16.61 16.44
CA ARG A 199 7.82 -16.55 17.48
C ARG A 199 6.41 -16.82 16.95
N ILE A 200 6.24 -16.94 15.63
CA ILE A 200 4.92 -17.13 15.02
C ILE A 200 4.42 -18.54 15.30
N ARG A 201 3.27 -18.62 15.98
CA ARG A 201 2.61 -19.89 16.28
C ARG A 201 1.61 -20.20 15.18
N MET A 202 1.96 -21.14 14.31
CA MET A 202 1.07 -21.56 13.22
C MET A 202 -0.20 -22.20 13.78
N ARG A 203 -1.36 -21.82 13.23
CA ARG A 203 -2.68 -22.36 13.61
C ARG A 203 -3.44 -22.80 12.35
N GLY A 204 -4.54 -23.53 12.53
CA GLY A 204 -5.29 -24.14 11.43
C GLY A 204 -6.37 -23.26 10.77
N THR A 205 -6.64 -22.06 11.26
CA THR A 205 -7.73 -21.20 10.77
C THR A 205 -7.19 -19.98 10.03
N THR A 206 -7.88 -19.53 8.97
CA THR A 206 -7.41 -18.47 8.07
C THR A 206 -8.44 -17.34 7.97
N PRO A 207 -8.55 -16.44 8.99
CA PRO A 207 -9.52 -15.34 9.02
C PRO A 207 -9.03 -14.12 8.20
N THR A 208 -8.84 -14.30 6.90
CA THR A 208 -8.25 -13.29 6.00
C THR A 208 -9.02 -11.98 5.98
N GLY A 209 -10.36 -12.01 5.86
CA GLY A 209 -11.18 -10.80 5.81
C GLY A 209 -11.12 -9.97 7.10
N PRO A 210 -11.40 -10.57 8.28
CA PRO A 210 -11.25 -9.85 9.55
C PRO A 210 -9.83 -9.32 9.80
N ALA A 211 -8.79 -10.08 9.41
CA ALA A 211 -7.40 -9.63 9.51
C ALA A 211 -7.11 -8.42 8.60
N LEU A 212 -7.62 -8.42 7.36
CA LEU A 212 -7.52 -7.28 6.45
C LEU A 212 -8.15 -6.02 7.05
N LEU A 213 -9.35 -6.14 7.65
CA LEU A 213 -10.03 -4.99 8.27
C LEU A 213 -9.24 -4.41 9.44
N GLN A 214 -8.63 -5.24 10.28
CA GLN A 214 -7.77 -4.76 11.37
C GLN A 214 -6.55 -3.97 10.85
N VAL A 215 -5.95 -4.42 9.74
CA VAL A 215 -4.85 -3.69 9.12
C VAL A 215 -5.33 -2.38 8.49
N VAL A 216 -6.52 -2.36 7.90
CA VAL A 216 -7.15 -1.12 7.38
C VAL A 216 -7.34 -0.12 8.51
N ASP A 217 -7.89 -0.54 9.65
CA ASP A 217 -8.08 0.32 10.82
C ASP A 217 -6.74 0.86 11.34
N PHE A 218 -5.72 0.00 11.45
CA PHE A 218 -4.37 0.43 11.81
C PHE A 218 -3.80 1.50 10.85
N ILE A 219 -3.93 1.31 9.54
CA ILE A 219 -3.47 2.30 8.54
C ILE A 219 -4.27 3.60 8.69
N ARG A 220 -5.58 3.52 8.93
CA ARG A 220 -6.45 4.69 9.11
C ARG A 220 -6.04 5.51 10.33
N GLU A 221 -5.76 4.86 11.45
CA GLU A 221 -5.36 5.51 12.70
C GLU A 221 -3.96 6.14 12.61
N THR A 222 -3.01 5.43 12.00
CA THR A 222 -1.60 5.84 12.02
C THR A 222 -1.17 6.73 10.86
N CYS A 223 -1.86 6.66 9.72
CA CYS A 223 -1.56 7.47 8.54
C CYS A 223 -2.61 8.58 8.30
N GLY A 224 -3.48 8.85 9.28
CA GLY A 224 -4.49 9.91 9.26
C GLY A 224 -5.71 9.64 8.35
N LYS A 225 -6.79 10.40 8.60
CA LYS A 225 -8.04 10.35 7.81
C LYS A 225 -7.76 10.63 6.34
N ILE A 226 -8.33 9.79 5.48
CA ILE A 226 -8.37 9.98 4.04
C ILE A 226 -9.41 11.04 3.74
N SER A 227 -8.99 12.30 3.63
CA SER A 227 -9.86 13.31 3.03
C SER A 227 -9.82 13.13 1.51
N LYS A 228 -10.96 12.74 0.93
CA LYS A 228 -11.26 13.15 -0.44
C LYS A 228 -11.18 14.68 -0.45
N THR A 229 -10.31 15.22 -1.31
CA THR A 229 -10.26 16.65 -1.66
C THR A 229 -9.65 17.57 -0.59
N GLU A 230 -8.34 17.75 -0.63
CA GLU A 230 -7.75 19.05 -0.27
C GLU A 230 -7.62 19.87 -1.56
N LEU A 231 -8.66 20.66 -1.82
CA LEU A 231 -8.63 21.76 -2.77
C LEU A 231 -7.55 22.74 -2.33
N VAL A 232 -6.57 22.94 -3.22
CA VAL A 232 -5.81 24.17 -3.46
C VAL A 232 -5.94 25.21 -2.33
N GLU A 233 -4.98 25.21 -1.40
CA GLU A 233 -4.66 26.44 -0.67
C GLU A 233 -4.23 27.48 -1.70
N THR A 234 -5.12 28.44 -1.96
CA THR A 234 -4.80 29.60 -2.78
C THR A 234 -3.87 30.48 -1.94
N PRO A 235 -2.71 30.91 -2.44
CA PRO A 235 -1.85 31.80 -1.67
C PRO A 235 -2.59 33.11 -1.41
N SER A 236 -2.72 33.44 -0.12
CA SER A 236 -3.28 34.69 0.38
C SER A 236 -2.63 35.86 -0.35
N GLN A 237 -3.48 36.71 -0.93
CA GLN A 237 -3.07 37.90 -1.65
C GLN A 237 -2.12 38.76 -0.81
N VAL A 238 -1.01 39.12 -1.45
CA VAL A 238 -0.09 40.18 -1.03
C VAL A 238 -0.87 41.49 -0.92
N THR A 239 -1.13 41.95 0.30
CA THR A 239 -1.58 43.31 0.55
C THR A 239 -0.44 44.28 0.24
N ARG A 240 -0.48 44.89 -0.94
CA ARG A 240 0.16 46.17 -1.21
C ARG A 240 -0.47 47.23 -0.31
N GLY A 241 0.32 47.81 0.57
CA GLY A 241 -0.01 49.01 1.33
C GLY A 241 1.21 49.93 1.32
N ASP A 242 1.35 50.68 0.24
CA ASP A 242 2.27 51.80 0.12
C ASP A 242 1.52 53.05 0.61
N SER A 243 2.06 53.76 1.60
CA SER A 243 2.20 55.23 1.61
C SER A 243 2.38 55.77 3.04
N ASN A 244 3.60 56.25 3.27
CA ASN A 244 3.95 57.29 4.24
C ASN A 244 2.95 58.46 4.17
N GLU A 245 2.33 58.83 5.29
CA GLU A 245 1.86 60.19 5.51
C GLU A 245 2.41 60.74 6.84
N VAL A 246 3.20 61.80 6.65
CA VAL A 246 3.86 62.63 7.65
C VAL A 246 2.80 63.39 8.44
N ARG A 247 2.80 63.25 9.76
CA ARG A 247 2.02 64.10 10.68
C ARG A 247 2.92 65.17 11.29
N SER A 248 2.84 66.37 10.74
CA SER A 248 3.11 67.63 11.44
C SER A 248 1.87 68.49 11.26
N ASP A 249 1.21 68.88 12.36
CA ASP A 249 1.01 70.29 12.65
C ASP A 249 0.43 70.55 14.04
N TYR A 250 0.84 71.72 14.52
CA TYR A 250 0.69 72.38 15.81
C TYR A 250 -0.75 72.60 16.32
N VAL A 251 -0.88 72.66 17.65
CA VAL A 251 -1.90 73.47 18.34
C VAL A 251 -1.26 74.18 19.55
N VAL A 252 -1.21 75.52 19.46
CA VAL A 252 -0.96 76.61 20.45
C VAL A 252 0.37 76.61 21.22
#